data_AF-A0A1F5GFW9-F1
#
_entry.id   AF-A0A1F5GFW9-F1
#
_cell.length_a   1.000
_cell.length_b   1.000
_cell.length_c   1.000
_cell.angle_alpha   90.00
_cell.angle_beta   90.00
_cell.angle_gamma   90.00
#
_symmetry.space_group_name_H-M   'P 1'
#
loop_
_entity.id
_entity.type
_entity.pdbx_description
1 polymer ?
#
loop_
_entity_poly.entity_id
_entity_poly.type
_entity_poly.pdbx_seq_one_letter_code
_entity_poly.pdbx_strand_id
1 'polypeptide(L)' 'MTSKLDYVIKLTFDKEYNGYVADVLNLYGCMSQGKTKKEALANAKKAIRAYMEATTKKVEPQAELTKTSVASNFALN' A
#
# COMPACT_ATOMS: atom_id res chain seq x y z
N MET A 1 10.83 5.74 -18.81
CA MET A 1 10.56 4.30 -18.60
C MET A 1 9.46 4.17 -17.56
N THR A 2 8.36 3.50 -17.86
CA THR A 2 7.29 3.20 -16.89
C THR A 2 7.40 1.73 -16.49
N SER A 3 7.85 1.46 -15.27
CA SER A 3 7.79 0.13 -14.67
C SER A 3 6.40 -0.10 -14.08
N LYS A 4 5.79 -1.24 -14.41
CA LYS A 4 4.51 -1.65 -13.82
C LYS A 4 4.80 -2.53 -12.61
N LEU A 5 4.27 -2.14 -11.46
CA LEU A 5 4.37 -2.88 -10.20
C LEU A 5 2.98 -3.33 -9.79
N ASP A 6 2.87 -4.57 -9.32
CA ASP A 6 1.63 -5.12 -8.79
C ASP A 6 1.64 -5.02 -7.26
N TYR A 7 0.46 -4.77 -6.69
CA TYR A 7 0.25 -4.57 -5.26
C TYR A 7 -0.90 -5.44 -4.78
N VAL A 8 -0.72 -6.14 -3.67
CA VAL A 8 -1.78 -6.92 -3.01
C VAL A 8 -2.60 -5.99 -2.14
N ILE A 9 -3.90 -5.93 -2.39
CA ILE A 9 -4.84 -5.05 -1.67
C ILE A 9 -5.89 -5.90 -0.98
N LYS A 10 -5.95 -5.81 0.35
CA LYS A 10 -7.03 -6.39 1.16
C LYS A 10 -8.19 -5.40 1.21
N LEU A 11 -9.37 -5.83 0.73
CA LEU A 11 -10.60 -5.07 0.86
C LEU A 11 -11.43 -5.62 2.02
N THR A 12 -11.74 -4.76 2.98
CA THR A 12 -12.59 -5.11 4.13
C THR A 12 -13.77 -4.14 4.15
N PHE A 13 -14.99 -4.65 4.33
CA PHE A 13 -16.13 -3.77 4.60
C PHE A 13 -16.07 -3.31 6.06
N ASP A 14 -16.03 -2.01 6.25
CA ASP A 14 -16.04 -1.35 7.55
C ASP A 14 -17.46 -0.83 7.82
N LYS A 15 -18.06 -1.31 8.92
CA LYS A 15 -19.43 -0.98 9.30
C LYS A 15 -19.55 0.45 9.85
N GLU A 16 -18.55 0.95 10.55
CA GLU A 16 -18.54 2.30 11.14
C GLU A 16 -18.37 3.34 10.03
N TYR A 17 -17.45 3.10 9.11
CA TYR A 17 -17.31 3.93 7.92
C TYR A 17 -18.45 3.74 6.91
N ASN A 18 -19.21 2.65 7.00
CA ASN A 18 -20.21 2.22 6.03
C ASN A 18 -19.65 2.23 4.59
N GLY A 19 -18.55 1.49 4.41
CA GLY A 19 -17.81 1.47 3.15
C GLY A 19 -16.70 0.41 3.16
N TYR A 20 -15.85 0.45 2.16
CA TYR A 20 -14.71 -0.44 2.02
C TYR A 20 -13.41 0.26 2.39
N VAL A 21 -12.61 -0.39 3.22
CA VAL A 21 -11.21 -0.06 3.49
C VAL A 21 -10.34 -0.92 2.56
N ALA A 22 -9.37 -0.27 1.91
CA ALA A 22 -8.37 -0.86 1.04
C ALA A 22 -7.00 -0.72 1.70
N ASP A 23 -6.46 -1.84 2.15
CA ASP A 23 -5.15 -1.96 2.81
C ASP A 23 -4.14 -2.55 1.83
N VAL A 24 -3.07 -1.80 1.52
CA VAL A 24 -2.06 -2.19 0.54
C VAL A 24 -0.95 -2.96 1.26
N LEU A 25 -1.05 -4.28 1.28
CA LEU A 25 -0.24 -5.15 2.14
C LEU A 25 1.28 -5.05 1.89
N ASN A 26 1.67 -4.72 0.65
CA ASN A 26 3.08 -4.54 0.28
C ASN A 26 3.64 -3.16 0.66
N LEU A 27 2.80 -2.20 1.02
CA LEU A 27 3.17 -0.84 1.41
C LEU A 27 2.60 -0.55 2.80
N TYR A 28 3.33 -0.94 3.84
CA TYR A 28 2.88 -0.77 5.22
C TYR A 28 2.46 0.68 5.52
N GLY A 29 1.27 0.83 6.10
CA GLY A 29 0.67 2.14 6.38
C GLY A 29 0.00 2.82 5.18
N CYS A 30 0.07 2.24 3.98
CA CYS A 30 -0.66 2.74 2.82
C CYS A 30 -2.08 2.15 2.79
N MET A 31 -3.01 2.92 3.35
CA MET A 31 -4.43 2.56 3.37
C MET A 31 -5.27 3.64 2.70
N SER A 32 -6.43 3.24 2.19
CA SER A 32 -7.45 4.16 1.71
C SER A 32 -8.84 3.59 1.91
N GLN A 33 -9.87 4.35 1.59
CA GLN A 33 -11.26 3.93 1.76
C GLN A 33 -12.17 4.51 0.68
N GLY A 34 -13.34 3.91 0.50
CA GLY A 34 -14.38 4.38 -0.41
C GLY A 34 -15.71 3.72 -0.10
N LYS A 35 -16.84 4.34 -0.47
CA LYS A 35 -18.18 3.79 -0.22
C LYS A 35 -18.45 2.53 -1.04
N THR A 36 -17.71 2.33 -2.14
CA THR A 36 -17.76 1.10 -2.94
C THR A 36 -16.38 0.47 -3.07
N LYS A 37 -16.33 -0.84 -3.41
CA LYS A 37 -15.07 -1.53 -3.74
C LYS A 37 -14.27 -0.79 -4.83
N LYS A 38 -14.97 -0.33 -5.89
CA LYS A 38 -14.35 0.40 -7.01
C LYS A 38 -13.71 1.71 -6.54
N GLU A 39 -14.40 2.44 -5.68
CA GLU A 39 -13.91 3.70 -5.14
C GLU A 39 -12.70 3.47 -4.20
N ALA A 40 -12.80 2.51 -3.28
CA ALA A 40 -11.70 2.18 -2.37
C ALA A 40 -10.43 1.78 -3.15
N LEU A 41 -10.57 0.98 -4.21
CA LEU A 41 -9.46 0.64 -5.11
C LEU A 41 -8.91 1.85 -5.88
N ALA A 42 -9.78 2.75 -6.36
CA ALA A 42 -9.34 3.96 -7.05
C ALA A 42 -8.56 4.90 -6.12
N ASN A 43 -9.01 5.03 -4.87
CA ASN A 43 -8.35 5.84 -3.85
C ASN A 43 -7.04 5.19 -3.39
N ALA A 44 -7.00 3.86 -3.22
CA ALA A 44 -5.75 3.13 -2.94
C ALA A 44 -4.71 3.36 -4.05
N LYS A 45 -5.10 3.35 -5.34
CA LYS A 45 -4.17 3.68 -6.44
C LYS A 45 -3.60 5.09 -6.35
N LYS A 46 -4.37 6.06 -5.86
CA LYS A 46 -3.87 7.43 -5.62
C LYS A 46 -2.90 7.45 -4.43
N ALA A 47 -3.25 6.77 -3.34
CA ALA A 47 -2.41 6.66 -2.14
C ALA A 47 -1.07 5.98 -2.44
N ILE A 48 -1.05 4.92 -3.25
CA ILE A 48 0.18 4.25 -3.71
C ILE A 48 1.10 5.24 -4.45
N ARG A 49 0.56 6.04 -5.39
CA ARG A 49 1.36 7.03 -6.10
C ARG A 49 1.94 8.08 -5.16
N ALA A 50 1.12 8.61 -4.26
CA ALA A 50 1.56 9.59 -3.27
C ALA A 50 2.64 9.03 -2.33
N TYR A 51 2.49 7.77 -1.89
CA TYR A 51 3.48 7.06 -1.08
C TYR A 51 4.82 6.98 -1.82
N MET A 52 4.82 6.48 -3.06
CA MET A 52 6.04 6.34 -3.84
C MET A 52 6.73 7.68 -4.09
N GLU A 53 5.96 8.74 -4.38
CA GLU A 53 6.53 10.09 -4.53
C GLU A 53 7.19 10.59 -3.24
N ALA A 54 6.54 10.37 -2.08
CA ALA A 54 7.06 10.79 -0.78
C ALA A 54 8.34 10.02 -0.40
N THR A 55 8.41 8.72 -0.69
CA THR A 55 9.55 7.87 -0.33
C THR A 55 10.72 7.96 -1.31
N THR A 56 10.48 8.39 -2.56
CA THR A 56 11.55 8.48 -3.57
C THR A 56 12.17 9.87 -3.67
N LYS A 57 11.44 10.95 -3.35
CA LYS A 57 11.94 12.33 -3.44
C LYS A 57 12.91 12.73 -2.31
N LYS A 58 13.05 11.90 -1.25
CA LYS A 58 13.80 12.23 -0.03
C LYS A 58 14.75 11.13 0.43
N VAL A 59 15.31 10.35 -0.48
CA VAL A 59 16.53 9.62 -0.11
C VAL A 59 17.60 10.68 0.07
N GLU A 60 17.90 11.01 1.33
CA GLU A 60 18.98 11.92 1.67
C GLU A 60 20.24 11.48 0.92
N PRO A 61 21.08 12.38 0.41
CA PRO A 61 22.26 12.00 -0.37
C PRO A 61 23.22 11.05 0.37
N GLN A 62 23.15 11.04 1.70
CA GLN A 62 23.92 10.18 2.60
C GLN A 62 23.22 8.86 2.99
N ALA A 63 21.95 8.68 2.63
CA ALA A 63 21.19 7.50 2.99
C ALA A 63 21.63 6.29 2.15
N GLU A 64 22.06 5.22 2.83
CA GLU A 64 22.37 3.95 2.21
C GLU A 64 21.09 3.11 2.05
N LEU A 65 20.74 2.80 0.80
CA LEU A 65 19.63 1.90 0.50
C LEU A 65 20.14 0.45 0.54
N THR A 66 19.74 -0.30 1.57
CA THR A 66 20.07 -1.73 1.68
C THR A 66 18.85 -2.59 1.37
N LYS A 67 19.08 -3.80 0.86
CA LYS A 67 18.04 -4.82 0.70
C LYS A 67 18.40 -6.00 1.58
N THR A 68 17.42 -6.52 2.30
CA THR A 68 17.58 -7.74 3.08
C THR A 68 16.40 -8.67 2.83
N SER A 69 16.64 -9.97 2.99
CA SER A 69 15.60 -10.99 2.97
C SER A 69 15.48 -11.58 4.37
N VAL A 70 14.26 -11.75 4.85
CA VAL A 70 13.98 -12.30 6.18
C VAL A 70 13.24 -13.62 6.05
N ALA A 71 13.61 -14.61 6.85
CA ALA A 71 12.82 -15.83 7.00
C ALA A 71 11.56 -15.49 7.83
N SER A 72 10.39 -15.94 7.38
CA SER A 72 9.14 -15.75 8.09
C SER A 72 8.43 -17.08 8.27
N ASN A 73 7.97 -17.35 9.49
CA ASN A 73 7.12 -18.49 9.80
C ASN A 73 5.68 -17.99 9.84
N PHE A 74 4.95 -18.15 8.74
CA PHE A 74 3.51 -17.91 8.74
C PHE A 74 2.80 -19.21 9.17
N ALA A 75 2.30 -19.24 10.40
CA ALA A 75 1.24 -20.16 10.76
C ALA A 75 -0.05 -19.62 10.12
N LEU A 76 -0.50 -20.27 9.05
CA LEU A 76 -1.82 -20.01 8.48
C LEU A 76 -2.85 -20.60 9.45
N ASN A 77 -3.66 -19.73 10.06
CA ASN A 77 -4.87 -20.12 10.77
C ASN A 77 -6.02 -20.28 9.80
#